data_AF-A0A6V8H2Y9-F1
#
_entry.id   AF-A0A6V8H2Y9-F1
#
_cell.length_a   1.000
_cell.length_b   1.000
_cell.length_c   1.000
_cell.angle_alpha   90.00
_cell.angle_beta   90.00
_cell.angle_gamma   90.00
#
_symmetry.space_group_name_H-M   'P 1'
#
loop_
_entity.id
_entity.type
_entity.pdbx_description
1 polymer ?
#
loop_
_entity_poly.entity_id
_entity_poly.type
_entity_poly.pdbx_seq_one_letter_code
_entity_poly.pdbx_strand_id
1 'polypeptide(L)'
;MTSSALPETLARPVWHTNQSDMVCLLRWFLCVGFVISLVDAIFAARPQAIGIDIGPEMITVAHAYSSDNVTLPACIKPELGDPFSIYLFGLRLESWSDGTLDALYGRKNEGTSGISNAVCVCSAWHSITAWLRSAKRSELGEFTLNDVKDAFVDILTRLQEEARTKHNIDIQSAVIALPGFFNQTLVDLFLEASRKVGITPLLEPVSRMAVSTYSSNGTPREADGKYLIMDLGQYYLDLQSLNASPRPMARNGRLPMDPWGSAGLDRDITRLAIERSDILQTWLSLGGSRAALQEEVRKARVLIRDDFDREVLGTEDHQDHQDHHHNEYPLHLKDPDATAVLSWVDVEAAEMRYIQSIAQNIHSYLVVANNPTGDIRDDMIPTKIDKAFILTSGFDGTLIKQSLEHALGDVEIIGGRLRDCYLAAEGAAQVGLLYQQAWDQRQGLLLKKDEL
;
A
#
# COMPACT_ATOMS: atom_id res chain seq x y z
N MET A 1 -10.20 -73.36 8.48
CA MET A 1 -10.83 -72.34 7.63
C MET A 1 -10.62 -71.00 8.32
N THR A 2 -10.02 -70.03 7.59
CA THR A 2 -9.92 -68.57 7.84
C THR A 2 -9.25 -68.13 9.16
N SER A 3 -8.01 -67.59 9.13
CA SER A 3 -7.67 -66.16 8.89
C SER A 3 -8.17 -65.27 10.03
N SER A 4 -7.48 -64.33 10.68
CA SER A 4 -6.10 -63.82 10.76
C SER A 4 -6.24 -62.45 11.44
N ALA A 5 -5.24 -62.04 12.23
CA ALA A 5 -4.90 -60.64 12.53
C ALA A 5 -5.83 -59.81 13.47
N LEU A 6 -5.26 -59.52 14.64
CA LEU A 6 -5.43 -58.29 15.42
C LEU A 6 -5.16 -57.04 14.55
N PRO A 7 -5.81 -55.89 14.82
CA PRO A 7 -5.29 -54.60 14.43
C PRO A 7 -4.66 -53.89 15.64
N GLU A 8 -3.33 -53.82 15.66
CA GLU A 8 -2.60 -52.66 16.18
C GLU A 8 -2.66 -51.56 15.11
N THR A 9 -2.96 -50.31 15.49
CA THR A 9 -2.17 -49.11 15.12
C THR A 9 -2.82 -47.83 15.65
N LEU A 10 -2.16 -47.25 16.65
CA LEU A 10 -2.15 -45.81 16.93
C LEU A 10 -1.50 -45.11 15.73
N ALA A 11 -2.29 -44.45 14.89
CA ALA A 11 -1.78 -43.64 13.80
C ALA A 11 -1.31 -42.27 14.32
N ARG A 12 -0.01 -42.03 14.16
CA ARG A 12 0.66 -40.73 14.33
C ARG A 12 0.16 -39.71 13.29
N PRO A 13 0.14 -38.41 13.57
CA PRO A 13 -0.10 -37.39 12.56
C PRO A 13 1.08 -37.36 11.57
N VAL A 14 0.77 -37.60 10.30
CA VAL A 14 1.71 -37.50 9.19
C VAL A 14 1.82 -36.03 8.81
N TRP A 15 2.99 -35.44 9.05
CA TRP A 15 3.38 -34.15 8.50
C TRP A 15 3.66 -34.35 7.00
N HIS A 16 2.71 -34.00 6.14
CA HIS A 16 2.98 -33.80 4.72
C HIS A 16 3.42 -32.35 4.51
N THR A 17 4.73 -32.13 4.50
CA THR A 17 5.34 -30.91 3.93
C THR A 17 5.21 -30.99 2.41
N ASN A 18 4.44 -30.10 1.80
CA ASN A 18 4.33 -29.96 0.34
C ASN A 18 5.65 -29.43 -0.26
N GLN A 19 6.58 -30.35 -0.56
CA GLN A 19 7.80 -30.11 -1.31
C GLN A 19 7.57 -29.95 -2.83
N SER A 20 6.35 -30.17 -3.31
CA SER A 20 6.02 -30.28 -4.74
C SER A 20 5.79 -28.95 -5.45
N ASP A 21 5.46 -27.87 -4.74
CA ASP A 21 5.15 -26.58 -5.37
C ASP A 21 6.42 -25.74 -5.65
N MET A 22 7.48 -25.90 -4.85
CA MET A 22 8.80 -25.30 -5.12
C MET A 22 9.46 -25.84 -6.39
N VAL A 23 9.17 -27.08 -6.78
CA VAL A 23 9.77 -27.73 -7.95
C VAL A 23 9.20 -27.18 -9.27
N CYS A 24 7.98 -26.64 -9.25
CA CYS A 24 7.34 -26.09 -10.46
C CYS A 24 7.87 -24.71 -10.83
N LEU A 25 8.19 -23.85 -9.85
CA LEU A 25 8.84 -22.55 -10.10
C LEU A 25 10.32 -22.72 -10.52
N LEU A 26 11.03 -23.70 -9.95
CA LEU A 26 12.41 -24.00 -10.36
C LEU A 26 12.50 -24.67 -11.75
N ARG A 27 11.51 -25.47 -12.14
CA ARG A 27 11.49 -26.16 -13.45
C ARG A 27 11.36 -25.21 -14.64
N TRP A 28 10.72 -24.05 -14.47
CA TRP A 28 10.61 -23.06 -15.55
C TRP A 28 11.96 -22.40 -15.88
N PHE A 29 12.88 -22.30 -14.92
CA PHE A 29 14.21 -21.72 -15.13
C PHE A 29 15.27 -22.69 -15.67
N LEU A 30 15.02 -24.01 -15.65
CA LEU A 30 16.03 -25.04 -15.94
C LEU A 30 15.99 -25.63 -17.35
N CYS A 31 15.26 -25.03 -18.29
CA CYS A 31 15.27 -25.46 -19.69
C CYS A 31 16.15 -24.56 -20.58
N VAL A 32 17.20 -25.19 -21.13
CA VAL A 32 18.08 -24.77 -22.24
C VAL A 32 19.36 -24.02 -21.84
N GLY A 33 20.51 -24.65 -22.12
CA GLY A 33 21.87 -24.35 -21.62
C GLY A 33 22.52 -23.01 -21.96
N PHE A 34 21.74 -21.99 -22.30
CA PHE A 34 22.17 -20.59 -22.37
C PHE A 34 22.01 -19.86 -21.02
N VAL A 35 21.15 -20.39 -20.14
CA VAL A 35 20.81 -19.80 -18.83
C VAL A 35 21.94 -19.96 -17.80
N ILE A 36 22.81 -20.97 -17.93
CA ILE A 36 23.86 -21.27 -16.93
C ILE A 36 24.83 -20.09 -16.78
N SER A 37 25.23 -19.43 -17.87
CA SER A 37 26.16 -18.28 -17.81
C SER A 37 25.54 -17.03 -17.19
N LEU A 38 24.23 -16.82 -17.32
CA LEU A 38 23.53 -15.67 -16.74
C LEU A 38 23.21 -15.92 -15.25
N VAL A 39 22.83 -17.16 -14.94
CA VAL A 39 22.61 -17.64 -13.57
C VAL A 39 23.92 -17.66 -12.77
N ASP A 40 25.07 -17.95 -13.38
CA ASP A 40 26.37 -17.86 -12.70
C ASP A 40 26.81 -16.41 -12.42
N ALA A 41 26.43 -15.45 -13.27
CA ALA A 41 26.66 -14.03 -13.02
C ALA A 41 25.71 -13.45 -11.96
N ILE A 42 24.44 -13.87 -11.93
CA ILE A 42 23.44 -13.44 -10.96
C ILE A 42 23.73 -14.00 -9.55
N PHE A 43 24.39 -15.15 -9.45
CA PHE A 43 24.66 -15.82 -8.17
C PHE A 43 26.13 -15.77 -7.72
N ALA A 44 26.93 -14.85 -8.27
CA ALA A 44 28.33 -14.65 -7.86
C ALA A 44 28.46 -14.18 -6.39
N ALA A 45 27.47 -13.45 -5.89
CA ALA A 45 27.35 -13.06 -4.49
C ALA A 45 26.08 -13.67 -3.87
N ARG A 46 26.15 -13.99 -2.57
CA ARG A 46 24.99 -14.49 -1.81
C ARG A 46 23.91 -13.39 -1.74
N PRO A 47 22.68 -13.64 -2.21
CA PRO A 47 21.57 -12.68 -2.07
C PRO A 47 21.31 -12.31 -0.60
N GLN A 48 20.92 -11.07 -0.36
CA GLN A 48 20.44 -10.64 0.95
C GLN A 48 18.91 -10.74 1.03
N ALA A 49 18.40 -11.20 2.17
CA ALA A 49 16.97 -11.26 2.47
C ALA A 49 16.41 -9.87 2.83
N ILE A 50 16.74 -8.87 2.02
CA ILE A 50 16.39 -7.47 2.23
C ILE A 50 15.31 -7.06 1.23
N GLY A 51 14.28 -6.39 1.74
CA GLY A 51 13.23 -5.75 0.96
C GLY A 51 13.28 -4.26 1.13
N ILE A 52 13.19 -3.51 0.03
CA ILE A 52 13.06 -2.04 0.02
C ILE A 52 11.68 -1.71 -0.53
N ASP A 53 10.85 -1.01 0.23
CA ASP A 53 9.58 -0.46 -0.24
C ASP A 53 9.68 1.05 -0.45
N ILE A 54 9.37 1.47 -1.68
CA ILE A 54 9.28 2.87 -2.06
C ILE A 54 7.82 3.28 -2.06
N GLY A 55 7.38 3.86 -0.94
CA GLY A 55 6.09 4.53 -0.84
C GLY A 55 6.20 6.03 -1.16
N PRO A 56 5.11 6.69 -1.62
CA PRO A 56 5.08 8.14 -1.83
C PRO A 56 5.33 8.99 -0.58
N GLU A 57 5.04 8.45 0.60
CA GLU A 57 5.09 9.16 1.89
C GLU A 57 6.07 8.55 2.89
N MET A 58 6.48 7.31 2.65
CA MET A 58 7.36 6.56 3.54
C MET A 58 8.16 5.57 2.72
N ILE A 59 9.45 5.46 3.02
CA ILE A 59 10.38 4.51 2.42
C ILE A 59 10.87 3.59 3.54
N THR A 60 10.71 2.28 3.36
CA THR A 60 11.04 1.30 4.40
C THR A 60 12.00 0.23 3.88
N VAL A 61 12.82 -0.28 4.81
CA VAL A 61 13.68 -1.44 4.58
C VAL A 61 13.30 -2.49 5.59
N ALA A 62 13.08 -3.71 5.13
CA ALA A 62 12.95 -4.88 5.99
C ALA A 62 14.09 -5.87 5.73
N HIS A 63 14.49 -6.60 6.77
CA HIS A 63 15.44 -7.70 6.66
C HIS A 63 14.84 -8.95 7.32
N ALA A 64 14.67 -10.03 6.54
CA ALA A 64 14.12 -11.29 7.01
C ALA A 64 15.26 -12.25 7.40
N TYR A 65 15.41 -12.54 8.69
CA TYR A 65 16.32 -13.58 9.18
C TYR A 65 15.72 -14.97 9.02
N SER A 66 14.40 -15.05 9.14
CA SER A 66 13.56 -16.23 8.88
C SER A 66 12.17 -15.77 8.45
N SER A 67 11.30 -16.73 8.15
CA SER A 67 9.93 -16.47 7.71
C SER A 67 9.05 -15.79 8.78
N ASP A 68 9.46 -15.89 10.04
CA ASP A 68 8.79 -15.38 11.24
C ASP A 68 9.63 -14.33 12.01
N ASN A 69 10.83 -13.99 11.52
CA ASN A 69 11.71 -13.03 12.16
C ASN A 69 12.17 -11.99 11.13
N VAL A 70 11.47 -10.86 11.13
CA VAL A 70 11.74 -9.72 10.26
C VAL A 70 12.05 -8.51 11.13
N THR A 71 13.11 -7.79 10.78
CA THR A 71 13.42 -6.49 11.39
C THR A 71 13.22 -5.38 10.37
N LEU A 72 13.08 -4.15 10.87
CA LEU A 72 12.95 -2.94 10.07
C LEU A 72 14.23 -2.10 10.18
N PRO A 73 15.29 -2.37 9.37
CA PRO A 73 16.55 -1.65 9.48
C PRO A 73 16.47 -0.13 9.30
N ALA A 74 15.56 0.34 8.46
CA ALA A 74 15.44 1.77 8.15
C ALA A 74 14.00 2.12 7.80
N CYS A 75 13.58 3.31 8.21
CA CYS A 75 12.29 3.89 7.87
C CYS A 75 12.43 5.39 7.71
N ILE A 76 12.39 5.88 6.48
CA ILE A 76 12.46 7.30 6.18
C ILE A 76 11.06 7.80 5.87
N LYS A 77 10.65 8.84 6.61
CA LYS A 77 9.50 9.68 6.27
C LYS A 77 10.05 11.02 5.77
N PRO A 78 10.11 11.26 4.45
CA PRO A 78 10.61 12.52 3.93
C PRO A 78 9.70 13.67 4.35
N GLU A 79 10.29 14.83 4.56
CA GLU A 79 9.53 16.03 4.89
C GLU A 79 8.72 16.51 3.68
N LEU A 80 7.67 17.31 3.90
CA LEU A 80 6.83 17.83 2.81
C LEU A 80 7.61 18.67 1.77
N GLY A 81 8.74 19.24 2.18
CA GLY A 81 9.67 20.01 1.35
C GLY A 81 10.82 19.20 0.74
N ASP A 82 10.89 17.89 1.02
CA ASP A 82 11.92 17.01 0.49
C ASP A 82 11.74 16.85 -1.04
N PRO A 83 12.80 16.98 -1.85
CA PRO A 83 12.73 16.80 -3.30
C PRO A 83 12.07 15.49 -3.71
N PHE A 84 12.31 14.40 -2.99
CA PHE A 84 11.67 13.11 -3.25
C PHE A 84 10.14 13.24 -3.16
N SER A 85 9.61 13.71 -2.03
CA SER A 85 8.16 13.86 -1.82
C SER A 85 7.53 14.82 -2.82
N ILE A 86 8.25 15.90 -3.14
CA ILE A 86 7.84 16.91 -4.11
C ILE A 86 7.68 16.29 -5.50
N TYR A 87 8.67 15.54 -5.99
CA TYR A 87 8.65 14.94 -7.32
C TYR A 87 7.68 13.77 -7.43
N LEU A 88 7.60 12.87 -6.43
CA LEU A 88 6.65 11.77 -6.47
C LEU A 88 5.20 12.25 -6.48
N PHE A 89 4.92 13.31 -5.72
CA PHE A 89 3.60 13.92 -5.73
C PHE A 89 3.27 14.46 -7.14
N GLY A 90 4.21 15.15 -7.78
CA GLY A 90 4.05 15.64 -9.16
C GLY A 90 3.80 14.51 -10.17
N LEU A 91 4.64 13.47 -10.14
CA LEU A 91 4.54 12.32 -11.05
C LEU A 91 3.22 11.55 -10.89
N ARG A 92 2.72 11.40 -9.66
CA ARG A 92 1.41 10.77 -9.42
C ARG A 92 0.27 11.61 -10.01
N LEU A 93 0.32 12.93 -9.85
CA LEU A 93 -0.69 13.82 -10.43
C LEU A 93 -0.72 13.75 -11.96
N GLU A 94 0.44 13.62 -12.60
CA GLU A 94 0.55 13.44 -14.06
C GLU A 94 -0.02 12.09 -14.51
N SER A 95 0.34 11.00 -13.81
CA SER A 95 -0.23 9.68 -14.08
C SER A 95 -1.76 9.65 -13.97
N TRP A 96 -2.34 10.48 -13.09
CA TRP A 96 -3.80 10.54 -12.92
C TRP A 96 -4.50 11.25 -14.09
N SER A 97 -3.89 12.32 -14.63
CA SER A 97 -4.46 13.11 -15.73
C SER A 97 -4.56 12.37 -17.06
N ASP A 98 -3.74 11.33 -17.27
CA ASP A 98 -3.61 10.66 -18.57
C ASP A 98 -4.62 9.52 -18.83
N GLY A 99 -5.61 9.29 -17.96
CA GLY A 99 -6.67 8.32 -18.29
C GLY A 99 -7.57 7.80 -17.15
N THR A 100 -7.40 8.26 -15.92
CA THR A 100 -8.17 7.71 -14.78
C THR A 100 -9.63 8.18 -14.75
N LEU A 101 -9.91 9.38 -15.27
CA LEU A 101 -11.27 9.92 -15.37
C LEU A 101 -12.14 9.10 -16.34
N ASP A 102 -11.60 8.65 -17.47
CA ASP A 102 -12.40 7.90 -18.44
C ASP A 102 -12.76 6.48 -17.95
N ALA A 103 -11.91 5.89 -17.08
CA ALA A 103 -12.14 4.58 -16.48
C ALA A 103 -13.15 4.62 -15.32
N LEU A 104 -13.13 5.66 -14.49
CA LEU A 104 -14.06 5.83 -13.36
C LEU A 104 -15.46 6.26 -13.79
N TYR A 105 -15.58 7.05 -14.87
CA TYR A 105 -16.85 7.66 -15.27
C TYR A 105 -17.52 6.97 -16.46
N GLY A 106 -16.84 6.00 -17.08
CA GLY A 106 -17.29 5.39 -18.32
C GLY A 106 -17.34 6.42 -19.46
N ARG A 107 -17.17 5.98 -20.70
CA ARG A 107 -17.67 6.80 -21.81
C ARG A 107 -19.13 7.12 -21.52
N LYS A 108 -19.53 8.37 -21.79
CA LYS A 108 -20.94 8.79 -21.93
C LYS A 108 -21.70 7.77 -22.79
N ASN A 109 -22.26 6.75 -22.16
CA ASN A 109 -23.40 6.03 -22.65
C ASN A 109 -24.56 6.60 -21.85
N GLU A 110 -25.37 7.38 -22.54
CA GLU A 110 -26.59 7.99 -22.05
C GLU A 110 -27.44 6.92 -21.34
N GLY A 111 -27.51 6.93 -20.01
CA GLY A 111 -28.38 5.97 -19.31
C GLY A 111 -28.25 5.77 -17.80
N THR A 112 -27.19 6.21 -17.11
CA THR A 112 -27.04 5.95 -15.66
C THR A 112 -27.24 7.20 -14.81
N SER A 113 -28.43 7.34 -14.24
CA SER A 113 -28.86 8.43 -13.35
C SER A 113 -28.27 8.36 -11.92
N GLY A 114 -27.24 7.54 -11.68
CA GLY A 114 -26.66 7.32 -10.35
C GLY A 114 -25.39 8.14 -10.01
N ILE A 115 -24.84 8.92 -10.95
CA ILE A 115 -23.48 9.48 -10.84
C ILE A 115 -23.50 10.97 -10.40
N SER A 116 -24.43 11.40 -9.53
CA SER A 116 -24.48 12.81 -9.12
C SER A 116 -23.37 13.20 -8.12
N ASN A 117 -22.93 12.26 -7.28
CA ASN A 117 -21.92 12.56 -6.24
C ASN A 117 -20.50 12.63 -6.81
N ALA A 118 -20.19 11.87 -7.86
CA ALA A 118 -18.86 11.84 -8.46
C ALA A 118 -18.58 13.10 -9.31
N VAL A 119 -19.60 13.68 -9.96
CA VAL A 119 -19.49 14.95 -10.71
C VAL A 119 -19.17 16.15 -9.79
N CYS A 120 -19.66 16.15 -8.55
CA CYS A 120 -19.40 17.23 -7.58
C CYS A 120 -17.97 17.14 -6.99
N VAL A 121 -17.42 15.92 -6.85
CA VAL A 121 -16.03 15.69 -6.45
C VAL A 121 -15.06 16.20 -7.52
N CYS A 122 -15.42 16.09 -8.80
CA CYS A 122 -14.61 16.59 -9.92
C CYS A 122 -14.39 18.10 -9.88
N SER A 123 -15.40 18.96 -9.69
CA SER A 123 -15.20 20.42 -9.77
C SER A 123 -14.33 20.97 -8.63
N ALA A 124 -14.51 20.48 -7.41
CA ALA A 124 -13.70 20.87 -6.25
C ALA A 124 -12.28 20.26 -6.28
N TRP A 125 -12.11 19.05 -6.82
CA TRP A 125 -10.79 18.44 -7.02
C TRP A 125 -10.01 19.07 -8.18
N HIS A 126 -10.68 19.56 -9.22
CA HIS A 126 -10.04 20.42 -10.22
C HIS A 126 -9.52 21.71 -9.57
N SER A 127 -10.19 22.27 -8.56
CA SER A 127 -9.67 23.43 -7.83
C SER A 127 -8.50 23.10 -6.90
N ILE A 128 -8.45 21.92 -6.27
CA ILE A 128 -7.33 21.49 -5.42
C ILE A 128 -6.15 21.00 -6.25
N THR A 129 -6.36 20.23 -7.31
CA THR A 129 -5.29 19.88 -8.24
C THR A 129 -4.85 21.12 -9.02
N ALA A 130 -5.73 22.06 -9.39
CA ALA A 130 -5.28 23.34 -9.94
C ALA A 130 -4.56 24.19 -8.89
N TRP A 131 -4.93 24.17 -7.61
CA TRP A 131 -4.24 24.91 -6.56
C TRP A 131 -2.94 24.23 -6.11
N LEU A 132 -2.88 22.91 -5.92
CA LEU A 132 -1.65 22.16 -5.69
C LEU A 132 -0.76 22.18 -6.93
N ARG A 133 -1.31 22.08 -8.15
CA ARG A 133 -0.54 22.34 -9.37
C ARG A 133 -0.15 23.80 -9.48
N SER A 134 -0.90 24.78 -8.99
CA SER A 134 -0.54 26.22 -9.12
C SER A 134 0.43 26.66 -8.03
N ALA A 135 0.10 26.41 -6.77
CA ALA A 135 0.93 26.66 -5.60
C ALA A 135 2.20 25.82 -5.68
N LYS A 136 2.10 24.50 -5.84
CA LYS A 136 3.30 23.68 -6.04
C LYS A 136 3.95 23.86 -7.40
N ARG A 137 3.33 24.04 -8.60
CA ARG A 137 4.15 24.37 -9.83
C ARG A 137 4.89 25.68 -9.66
N SER A 138 4.28 26.68 -9.03
CA SER A 138 4.94 27.97 -8.83
C SER A 138 6.15 27.85 -7.90
N GLU A 139 6.16 26.86 -6.99
CA GLU A 139 7.27 26.52 -6.09
C GLU A 139 8.22 25.42 -6.63
N LEU A 140 7.71 24.47 -7.41
CA LEU A 140 8.39 23.28 -7.95
C LEU A 140 9.31 23.61 -9.12
N GLY A 141 8.97 24.65 -9.90
CA GLY A 141 9.54 24.84 -11.23
C GLY A 141 9.26 23.65 -12.16
N GLU A 142 9.82 23.70 -13.36
CA GLU A 142 9.98 22.48 -14.17
C GLU A 142 11.13 21.66 -13.57
N PHE A 143 10.90 20.38 -13.28
CA PHE A 143 11.95 19.45 -12.86
C PHE A 143 12.27 18.47 -13.98
N THR A 144 13.52 18.03 -14.03
CA THR A 144 14.04 17.12 -15.04
C THR A 144 14.09 15.67 -14.52
N LEU A 145 14.24 14.71 -15.43
CA LEU A 145 14.49 13.31 -15.05
C LEU A 145 15.78 13.14 -14.22
N ASN A 146 16.76 14.03 -14.39
CA ASN A 146 17.97 14.00 -13.57
C ASN A 146 17.68 14.44 -12.13
N ASP A 147 16.83 15.45 -11.93
CA ASP A 147 16.43 15.88 -10.58
C ASP A 147 15.70 14.76 -9.84
N VAL A 148 14.81 14.03 -10.54
CA VAL A 148 14.14 12.84 -9.99
C VAL A 148 15.15 11.75 -9.61
N LYS A 149 16.12 11.48 -10.49
CA LYS A 149 17.16 10.48 -10.21
C LYS A 149 18.03 10.88 -9.02
N ASP A 150 18.42 12.14 -8.91
CA ASP A 150 19.24 12.61 -7.80
C ASP A 150 18.47 12.56 -6.47
N ALA A 151 17.15 12.83 -6.48
CA ALA A 151 16.29 12.59 -5.32
C ALA A 151 16.20 11.10 -4.93
N PHE A 152 16.16 10.18 -5.92
CA PHE A 152 16.25 8.74 -5.64
C PHE A 152 17.62 8.34 -5.06
N VAL A 153 18.71 8.93 -5.55
CA VAL A 153 20.04 8.67 -5.00
C VAL A 153 20.15 9.15 -3.56
N ASP A 154 19.64 10.35 -3.26
CA ASP A 154 19.63 10.91 -1.90
C ASP A 154 18.87 10.01 -0.93
N ILE A 155 17.62 9.65 -1.27
CA ILE A 155 16.78 8.86 -0.36
C ILE A 155 17.37 7.47 -0.11
N LEU A 156 17.96 6.84 -1.14
CA LEU A 156 18.60 5.54 -1.01
C LEU A 156 19.89 5.62 -0.18
N THR A 157 20.65 6.70 -0.30
CA THR A 157 21.87 6.94 0.50
C THR A 157 21.50 7.07 1.98
N ARG A 158 20.51 7.91 2.30
CA ARG A 158 20.00 8.08 3.67
C ARG A 158 19.50 6.76 4.25
N LEU A 159 18.86 5.94 3.43
CA LEU A 159 18.32 4.65 3.82
C LEU A 159 19.44 3.63 4.14
N GLN A 160 20.52 3.61 3.36
CA GLN A 160 21.72 2.84 3.69
C GLN A 160 22.38 3.33 4.98
N GLU A 161 22.50 4.65 5.16
CA GLU A 161 23.08 5.24 6.38
C GLU A 161 22.26 4.87 7.62
N GLU A 162 20.94 4.95 7.54
CA GLU A 162 20.05 4.59 8.65
C GLU A 162 20.15 3.10 8.99
N ALA A 163 20.11 2.21 7.99
CA ALA A 163 20.25 0.77 8.21
C ALA A 163 21.61 0.39 8.82
N ARG A 164 22.68 1.05 8.37
CA ARG A 164 24.04 0.84 8.87
C ARG A 164 24.20 1.36 10.30
N THR A 165 23.68 2.54 10.60
CA THR A 165 23.85 3.18 11.92
C THR A 165 22.98 2.53 13.00
N LYS A 166 21.73 2.18 12.68
CA LYS A 166 20.80 1.59 13.65
C LYS A 166 20.99 0.10 13.85
N HIS A 167 21.31 -0.64 12.78
CA HIS A 167 21.31 -2.12 12.81
C HIS A 167 22.61 -2.75 12.30
N ASN A 168 23.63 -1.96 11.93
CA ASN A 168 24.87 -2.45 11.35
C ASN A 168 24.65 -3.35 10.12
N ILE A 169 23.63 -3.01 9.30
CA ILE A 169 23.30 -3.71 8.07
C ILE A 169 23.82 -2.90 6.89
N ASP A 170 24.66 -3.53 6.06
CA ASP A 170 25.11 -2.98 4.79
C ASP A 170 24.26 -3.55 3.65
N ILE A 171 23.53 -2.69 2.96
CA ILE A 171 22.58 -3.09 1.91
C ILE A 171 23.32 -3.09 0.57
N GLN A 172 23.61 -4.29 0.07
CA GLN A 172 24.32 -4.55 -1.19
C GLN A 172 23.41 -5.15 -2.26
N SER A 173 22.37 -5.88 -1.84
CA SER A 173 21.33 -6.41 -2.71
C SER A 173 19.97 -6.41 -2.04
N ALA A 174 18.89 -6.25 -2.81
CA ALA A 174 17.53 -6.22 -2.28
C ALA A 174 16.48 -6.59 -3.33
N VAL A 175 15.31 -7.01 -2.85
CA VAL A 175 14.07 -6.96 -3.64
C VAL A 175 13.48 -5.56 -3.49
N ILE A 176 13.21 -4.90 -4.61
CA ILE A 176 12.74 -3.52 -4.65
C ILE A 176 11.25 -3.51 -5.01
N ALA A 177 10.45 -2.91 -4.14
CA ALA A 177 9.02 -2.71 -4.31
C ALA A 177 8.72 -1.26 -4.67
N LEU A 178 8.04 -1.03 -5.79
CA LEU A 178 7.74 0.31 -6.33
C LEU A 178 6.22 0.57 -6.42
N PRO A 179 5.80 1.86 -6.44
CA PRO A 179 4.40 2.23 -6.64
C PRO A 179 3.86 1.83 -8.01
N GLY A 180 2.58 1.48 -8.08
CA GLY A 180 1.94 1.03 -9.33
C GLY A 180 1.77 2.11 -10.42
N PHE A 181 2.02 3.39 -10.10
CA PHE A 181 2.02 4.47 -11.10
C PHE A 181 3.38 4.70 -11.76
N PHE A 182 4.44 4.01 -11.33
CA PHE A 182 5.74 4.09 -11.99
C PHE A 182 5.64 3.45 -13.38
N ASN A 183 5.97 4.23 -14.41
CA ASN A 183 6.19 3.70 -15.75
C ASN A 183 7.62 3.18 -15.89
N GLN A 184 7.94 2.57 -17.04
CA GLN A 184 9.27 1.98 -17.26
C GLN A 184 10.40 3.00 -17.12
N THR A 185 10.22 4.25 -17.57
CA THR A 185 11.22 5.31 -17.42
C THR A 185 11.56 5.57 -15.95
N LEU A 186 10.55 5.64 -15.09
CA LEU A 186 10.76 5.85 -13.65
C LEU A 186 11.40 4.62 -12.98
N VAL A 187 11.01 3.42 -13.41
CA VAL A 187 11.63 2.17 -12.97
C VAL A 187 13.12 2.17 -13.33
N ASP A 188 13.48 2.49 -14.57
CA ASP A 188 14.86 2.49 -15.05
C ASP A 188 15.71 3.54 -14.29
N LEU A 189 15.19 4.75 -14.07
CA LEU A 189 15.85 5.79 -13.28
C LEU A 189 16.09 5.34 -11.83
N PHE A 190 15.12 4.68 -11.22
CA PHE A 190 15.26 4.15 -9.87
C PHE A 190 16.33 3.04 -9.81
N LEU A 191 16.38 2.17 -10.81
CA LEU A 191 17.41 1.14 -10.93
C LEU A 191 18.81 1.73 -11.13
N GLU A 192 18.95 2.79 -11.93
CA GLU A 192 20.20 3.55 -12.06
C GLU A 192 20.63 4.15 -10.72
N ALA A 193 19.71 4.79 -10.00
CA ALA A 193 19.97 5.37 -8.68
C ALA A 193 20.42 4.29 -7.67
N SER A 194 19.75 3.14 -7.66
CA SER A 194 20.09 1.98 -6.82
C SER A 194 21.51 1.49 -7.08
N ARG A 195 21.89 1.31 -8.35
CA ARG A 195 23.26 0.91 -8.71
C ARG A 195 24.30 1.96 -8.32
N LYS A 196 23.96 3.26 -8.45
CA LYS A 196 24.86 4.37 -8.07
C LYS A 196 25.20 4.39 -6.58
N VAL A 197 24.29 3.93 -5.72
CA VAL A 197 24.54 3.75 -4.27
C VAL A 197 25.02 2.34 -3.89
N GLY A 198 25.29 1.48 -4.88
CA GLY A 198 25.81 0.12 -4.64
C GLY A 198 24.76 -0.92 -4.25
N ILE A 199 23.46 -0.65 -4.47
CA ILE A 199 22.38 -1.61 -4.26
C ILE A 199 22.09 -2.35 -5.57
N THR A 200 22.23 -3.67 -5.53
CA THR A 200 21.93 -4.57 -6.66
C THR A 200 20.51 -5.15 -6.52
N PRO A 201 19.58 -4.85 -7.44
CA PRO A 201 18.28 -5.50 -7.46
C PRO A 201 18.43 -7.01 -7.68
N LEU A 202 17.75 -7.83 -6.88
CA LEU A 202 17.74 -9.29 -7.02
C LEU A 202 16.86 -9.79 -8.18
N LEU A 203 15.83 -9.01 -8.52
CA LEU A 203 14.94 -9.23 -9.64
C LEU A 203 14.49 -7.88 -10.20
N GLU A 204 13.71 -7.92 -11.28
CA GLU A 204 12.97 -6.76 -11.75
C GLU A 204 12.10 -6.20 -10.60
N PRO A 205 12.05 -4.86 -10.42
CA PRO A 205 11.23 -4.27 -9.36
C PRO A 205 9.78 -4.75 -9.41
N VAL A 206 9.22 -5.02 -8.23
CA VAL A 206 7.89 -5.57 -8.07
C VAL A 206 6.90 -4.50 -7.61
N SER A 207 5.60 -4.72 -7.86
CA SER A 207 4.56 -3.86 -7.28
C SER A 207 4.56 -3.98 -5.76
N ARG A 208 4.58 -2.85 -5.06
CA ARG A 208 4.45 -2.82 -3.59
C ARG A 208 3.14 -3.43 -3.08
N MET A 209 2.04 -3.19 -3.79
CA MET A 209 0.75 -3.79 -3.47
C MET A 209 0.80 -5.32 -3.63
N ALA A 210 1.38 -5.80 -4.73
CA ALA A 210 1.46 -7.24 -4.95
C ALA A 210 2.40 -7.91 -3.94
N VAL A 211 3.59 -7.37 -3.72
CA VAL A 211 4.58 -8.02 -2.84
C VAL A 211 4.15 -8.04 -1.38
N SER A 212 3.32 -7.08 -0.94
CA SER A 212 2.77 -7.06 0.42
C SER A 212 2.06 -8.35 0.84
N THR A 213 1.47 -9.07 -0.10
CA THR A 213 0.81 -10.36 0.19
C THR A 213 1.76 -11.47 0.65
N TYR A 214 3.08 -11.27 0.55
CA TYR A 214 4.09 -12.19 1.11
C TYR A 214 4.43 -11.90 2.58
N SER A 215 3.88 -10.84 3.18
CA SER A 215 4.16 -10.43 4.57
C SER A 215 3.47 -11.29 5.64
N SER A 216 2.63 -12.26 5.28
CA SER A 216 1.81 -13.00 6.25
C SER A 216 2.55 -14.21 6.83
N ASN A 217 3.07 -14.07 8.06
CA ASN A 217 3.50 -15.13 8.99
C ASN A 217 4.30 -16.30 8.36
N GLY A 218 5.07 -16.03 7.32
CA GLY A 218 5.85 -17.06 6.65
C GLY A 218 5.06 -18.08 5.83
N THR A 219 3.74 -17.91 5.65
CA THR A 219 2.98 -18.77 4.74
C THR A 219 3.09 -18.21 3.32
N PRO A 220 3.64 -18.98 2.36
CA PRO A 220 3.55 -18.64 0.95
C PRO A 220 2.09 -18.38 0.59
N ARG A 221 1.85 -17.47 -0.36
CA ARG A 221 0.51 -17.25 -0.93
C ARG A 221 -0.17 -18.60 -1.18
N GLU A 222 -1.40 -18.73 -0.70
CA GLU A 222 -2.24 -19.88 -1.04
C GLU A 222 -2.35 -19.95 -2.57
N ALA A 223 -2.08 -21.14 -3.13
CA ALA A 223 -1.88 -21.35 -4.57
C ALA A 223 -3.08 -20.90 -5.44
N ASP A 224 -4.28 -20.84 -4.87
CA ASP A 224 -5.51 -20.38 -5.52
C ASP A 224 -6.17 -19.19 -4.80
N GLY A 225 -5.47 -18.54 -3.87
CA GLY A 225 -6.01 -17.43 -3.09
C GLY A 225 -6.32 -16.19 -3.94
N LYS A 226 -7.45 -15.55 -3.63
CA LYS A 226 -7.89 -14.27 -4.19
C LYS A 226 -7.70 -13.17 -3.16
N TYR A 227 -6.88 -12.20 -3.52
CA TYR A 227 -6.47 -11.13 -2.63
C TYR A 227 -6.99 -9.79 -3.12
N LEU A 228 -7.37 -8.94 -2.18
CA LEU A 228 -7.67 -7.53 -2.43
C LEU A 228 -6.70 -6.67 -1.64
N ILE A 229 -5.99 -5.77 -2.31
CA ILE A 229 -4.99 -4.90 -1.69
C ILE A 229 -5.44 -3.46 -1.83
N MET A 230 -5.39 -2.70 -0.75
CA MET A 230 -5.65 -1.26 -0.72
C MET A 230 -4.39 -0.52 -0.27
N ASP A 231 -3.93 0.47 -1.04
CA ASP A 231 -2.78 1.31 -0.70
C ASP A 231 -3.25 2.75 -0.50
N LEU A 232 -3.30 3.16 0.75
CA LEU A 232 -3.82 4.45 1.21
C LEU A 232 -2.67 5.38 1.60
N GLY A 233 -2.60 6.53 0.94
CA GLY A 233 -1.80 7.67 1.39
C GLY A 233 -2.64 8.93 1.60
N GLN A 234 -1.97 10.02 1.96
CA GLN A 234 -2.55 11.32 2.16
C GLN A 234 -3.34 11.80 0.96
N TYR A 235 -2.83 11.60 -0.26
CA TYR A 235 -3.45 12.14 -1.49
C TYR A 235 -3.95 11.07 -2.44
N TYR A 236 -3.99 9.82 -1.99
CA TYR A 236 -4.36 8.74 -2.87
C TYR A 236 -4.94 7.51 -2.18
N LEU A 237 -5.65 6.73 -2.98
CA LEU A 237 -6.06 5.38 -2.63
C LEU A 237 -5.96 4.53 -3.90
N ASP A 238 -5.26 3.41 -3.84
CA ASP A 238 -5.23 2.42 -4.91
C ASP A 238 -5.90 1.13 -4.46
N LEU A 239 -6.66 0.50 -5.35
CA LEU A 239 -7.25 -0.82 -5.16
C LEU A 239 -6.66 -1.79 -6.19
N GLN A 240 -6.19 -2.95 -5.76
CA GLN A 240 -5.71 -4.02 -6.64
C GLN A 240 -6.30 -5.36 -6.25
N SER A 241 -6.86 -6.09 -7.23
CA SER A 241 -7.16 -7.51 -7.08
C SER A 241 -6.01 -8.36 -7.62
N LEU A 242 -5.76 -9.47 -6.93
CA LEU A 242 -4.73 -10.41 -7.31
C LEU A 242 -5.25 -11.85 -7.15
N ASN A 243 -5.11 -12.64 -8.20
CA ASN A 243 -5.33 -14.08 -8.13
C ASN A 243 -3.98 -14.80 -8.13
N ALA A 244 -3.74 -15.67 -7.14
CA ALA A 244 -2.53 -16.50 -7.12
C ALA A 244 -2.55 -17.62 -8.18
N SER A 245 -3.74 -18.03 -8.63
CA SER A 245 -3.88 -19.07 -9.64
C SER A 245 -3.38 -18.58 -11.02
N PRO A 246 -2.54 -19.35 -11.74
CA PRO A 246 -2.06 -19.02 -13.08
C PRO A 246 -3.14 -19.12 -14.17
N ARG A 247 -4.43 -19.27 -13.80
CA ARG A 247 -5.53 -19.38 -14.77
C ARG A 247 -5.79 -18.03 -15.43
N PRO A 248 -5.79 -17.95 -16.77
CA PRO A 248 -5.85 -16.68 -17.52
C PRO A 248 -7.19 -15.93 -17.48
N MET A 249 -8.19 -16.38 -16.70
CA MET A 249 -9.56 -15.85 -16.77
C MET A 249 -9.90 -14.76 -15.75
N ALA A 250 -9.17 -14.64 -14.64
CA ALA A 250 -9.42 -13.57 -13.67
C ALA A 250 -8.34 -12.50 -13.83
N ARG A 251 -8.66 -11.41 -14.54
CA ARG A 251 -7.73 -10.30 -14.76
C ARG A 251 -7.36 -9.70 -13.41
N ASN A 252 -6.06 -9.64 -13.10
CA ASN A 252 -5.56 -8.76 -12.05
C ASN A 252 -5.90 -7.33 -12.48
N GLY A 253 -6.80 -6.68 -11.75
CA GLY A 253 -7.22 -5.31 -12.04
C GLY A 253 -6.61 -4.35 -11.05
N ARG A 254 -6.33 -3.12 -11.50
CA ARG A 254 -6.04 -1.98 -10.62
C ARG A 254 -7.09 -0.91 -10.85
N LEU A 255 -7.61 -0.34 -9.76
CA LEU A 255 -8.52 0.79 -9.77
C LEU A 255 -7.91 1.91 -8.92
N PRO A 256 -7.45 3.01 -9.52
CA PRO A 256 -7.08 4.19 -8.76
C PRO A 256 -8.35 4.86 -8.22
N MET A 257 -8.32 5.19 -6.93
CA MET A 257 -9.40 5.83 -6.17
C MET A 257 -8.88 7.09 -5.49
N ASP A 258 -8.00 7.85 -6.15
CA ASP A 258 -7.32 9.02 -5.59
C ASP A 258 -8.20 10.03 -4.84
N PRO A 259 -9.47 10.31 -5.24
CA PRO A 259 -10.35 11.19 -4.46
C PRO A 259 -10.65 10.73 -3.03
N TRP A 260 -10.39 9.47 -2.72
CA TRP A 260 -10.53 8.86 -1.39
C TRP A 260 -9.22 8.79 -0.60
N GLY A 261 -8.15 9.47 -1.00
CA GLY A 261 -7.02 9.70 -0.09
C GLY A 261 -7.44 10.46 1.18
N SER A 262 -6.65 10.38 2.26
CA SER A 262 -6.96 11.02 3.55
C SER A 262 -7.28 12.51 3.45
N ALA A 263 -6.58 13.26 2.59
CA ALA A 263 -6.83 14.68 2.35
C ALA A 263 -8.23 14.96 1.80
N GLY A 264 -8.83 13.99 1.09
CA GLY A 264 -10.21 14.07 0.61
C GLY A 264 -11.21 14.05 1.77
N LEU A 265 -10.95 13.22 2.78
CA LEU A 265 -11.74 13.15 4.01
C LEU A 265 -11.56 14.40 4.87
N ASP A 266 -10.31 14.86 5.07
CA ASP A 266 -10.01 16.09 5.82
C ASP A 266 -10.74 17.31 5.21
N ARG A 267 -10.80 17.37 3.87
CA ARG A 267 -11.56 18.40 3.15
C ARG A 267 -13.05 18.32 3.41
N ASP A 268 -13.61 17.11 3.38
CA ASP A 268 -15.04 16.91 3.57
C ASP A 268 -15.47 17.26 5.00
N ILE A 269 -14.64 16.95 6.00
CA ILE A 269 -14.80 17.39 7.39
C ILE A 269 -14.68 18.90 7.49
N THR A 270 -13.66 19.50 6.87
CA THR A 270 -13.47 20.96 6.85
C THR A 270 -14.67 21.68 6.26
N ARG A 271 -15.26 21.14 5.18
CA ARG A 271 -16.47 21.69 4.57
C ARG A 271 -17.63 21.68 5.57
N LEU A 272 -17.88 20.56 6.25
CA LEU A 272 -18.96 20.47 7.25
C LEU A 272 -18.74 21.45 8.39
N ALA A 273 -17.51 21.55 8.90
CA ALA A 273 -17.16 22.48 9.98
C ALA A 273 -17.46 23.93 9.57
N ILE A 274 -17.12 24.33 8.34
CA ILE A 274 -17.44 25.68 7.81
C ILE A 274 -18.96 25.86 7.69
N GLU A 275 -19.68 24.90 7.10
CA GLU A 275 -21.13 24.99 6.88
C GLU A 275 -21.91 25.14 8.19
N ARG A 276 -21.40 24.59 9.30
CA ARG A 276 -22.06 24.56 10.61
C ARG A 276 -21.57 25.63 11.60
N SER A 277 -20.52 26.37 11.27
CA SER A 277 -19.91 27.35 12.19
C SER A 277 -19.88 28.77 11.59
N ASP A 278 -20.73 29.65 12.13
CA ASP A 278 -20.72 31.08 11.79
C ASP A 278 -19.37 31.73 12.09
N ILE A 279 -18.66 31.25 13.12
CA ILE A 279 -17.31 31.70 13.48
C ILE A 279 -16.33 31.39 12.34
N LEU A 280 -16.33 30.15 11.82
CA LEU A 280 -15.45 29.77 10.72
C LEU A 280 -15.81 30.50 9.41
N GLN A 281 -17.10 30.68 9.13
CA GLN A 281 -17.54 31.46 7.96
C GLN A 281 -17.08 32.92 8.05
N THR A 282 -17.22 33.53 9.23
CA THR A 282 -16.77 34.90 9.48
C THR A 282 -15.25 35.00 9.36
N TRP A 283 -14.51 34.09 9.98
CA TRP A 283 -13.05 34.06 9.92
C TRP A 283 -12.53 33.95 8.48
N LEU A 284 -13.13 33.09 7.66
CA LEU A 284 -12.81 33.00 6.23
C LEU A 284 -13.14 34.31 5.48
N SER A 285 -14.27 34.94 5.77
CA SER A 285 -14.66 36.21 5.16
C SER A 285 -13.71 37.37 5.49
N LEU A 286 -13.03 37.30 6.64
CA LEU A 286 -12.02 38.26 7.09
C LEU A 286 -10.62 37.98 6.53
N GLY A 287 -10.48 37.02 5.61
CA GLY A 287 -9.21 36.67 4.96
C GLY A 287 -8.52 35.44 5.56
N GLY A 288 -9.21 34.68 6.42
CA GLY A 288 -8.75 33.39 6.91
C GLY A 288 -8.40 32.42 5.77
N SER A 289 -7.32 31.66 5.93
CA SER A 289 -6.88 30.70 4.93
C SER A 289 -7.61 29.36 5.09
N ARG A 290 -8.40 28.98 4.08
CA ARG A 290 -9.04 27.65 4.03
C ARG A 290 -8.02 26.50 4.08
N ALA A 291 -6.85 26.68 3.48
CA ALA A 291 -5.79 25.68 3.52
C ALA A 291 -5.21 25.53 4.93
N ALA A 292 -5.04 26.64 5.66
CA ALA A 292 -4.61 26.60 7.05
C ALA A 292 -5.66 25.91 7.94
N LEU A 293 -6.96 26.20 7.71
CA LEU A 293 -8.04 25.53 8.42
C LEU A 293 -8.06 24.02 8.16
N GLN A 294 -7.90 23.59 6.90
CA GLN A 294 -7.86 22.16 6.57
C GLN A 294 -6.70 21.44 7.27
N GLU A 295 -5.52 22.07 7.35
CA GLU A 295 -4.38 21.52 8.07
C GLU A 295 -4.63 21.42 9.58
N GLU A 296 -5.30 22.40 10.19
CA GLU A 296 -5.70 22.33 11.59
C GLU A 296 -6.78 21.27 11.83
N VAL A 297 -7.76 21.12 10.93
CA VAL A 297 -8.75 20.03 10.97
C VAL A 297 -8.07 18.66 10.90
N ARG A 298 -7.09 18.49 10.00
CA ARG A 298 -6.32 17.24 9.87
C ARG A 298 -5.63 16.87 11.19
N LYS A 299 -4.99 17.84 11.86
CA LYS A 299 -4.36 17.62 13.17
C LYS A 299 -5.38 17.29 14.25
N ALA A 300 -6.43 18.11 14.36
CA ALA A 300 -7.50 17.95 15.34
C ALA A 300 -8.22 16.60 15.20
N ARG A 301 -8.43 16.11 13.98
CA ARG A 301 -9.07 14.83 13.69
C ARG A 301 -8.31 13.62 14.26
N VAL A 302 -6.98 13.66 14.28
CA VAL A 302 -6.19 12.58 14.91
C VAL A 302 -6.34 12.63 16.43
N LEU A 303 -6.44 13.83 17.01
CA LEU A 303 -6.46 14.05 18.46
C LEU A 303 -7.85 13.88 19.07
N ILE A 304 -8.92 14.21 18.33
CA ILE A 304 -10.30 14.08 18.80
C ILE A 304 -10.71 12.61 18.99
N ARG A 305 -10.09 11.69 18.24
CA ARG A 305 -10.33 10.24 18.26
C ARG A 305 -9.75 9.51 19.46
N ASP A 306 -8.85 10.13 20.25
CA ASP A 306 -8.15 9.54 21.40
C ASP A 306 -7.60 8.10 21.22
N ASP A 307 -7.40 7.67 19.98
CA ASP A 307 -7.10 6.28 19.60
C ASP A 307 -5.60 6.10 19.27
N PHE A 308 -4.78 7.14 19.49
CA PHE A 308 -3.40 7.18 19.00
C PHE A 308 -2.57 5.99 19.49
N ASP A 309 -2.65 5.67 20.78
CA ASP A 309 -1.92 4.55 21.38
C ASP A 309 -2.38 3.21 20.81
N ARG A 310 -3.68 3.06 20.51
CA ARG A 310 -4.21 1.86 19.85
C ARG A 310 -3.66 1.70 18.43
N GLU A 311 -3.61 2.78 17.67
CA GLU A 311 -3.13 2.77 16.28
C GLU A 311 -1.61 2.55 16.17
N VAL A 312 -0.84 3.03 17.16
CA VAL A 312 0.62 2.94 17.18
C VAL A 312 1.13 1.70 17.89
N LEU A 313 0.63 1.42 19.10
CA LEU A 313 1.11 0.33 19.95
C LEU A 313 0.34 -0.97 19.73
N GLY A 314 -0.90 -0.90 19.23
CA GLY A 314 -1.78 -2.06 19.04
C GLY A 314 -2.11 -2.75 20.37
N THR A 315 -2.29 -1.98 21.43
CA THR A 315 -2.77 -2.44 22.73
C THR A 315 -4.22 -2.89 22.59
N GLU A 316 -4.42 -4.18 22.30
CA GLU A 316 -5.71 -4.86 22.30
C GLU A 316 -6.12 -5.23 23.74
N ASP A 317 -6.16 -4.27 24.66
CA ASP A 317 -6.77 -4.56 25.96
C ASP A 317 -8.28 -4.75 25.77
N HIS A 318 -8.65 -6.03 25.67
CA HIS A 318 -9.97 -6.59 25.34
C HIS A 318 -11.09 -6.28 26.35
N GLN A 319 -11.08 -5.14 27.06
CA GLN A 319 -12.07 -4.89 28.12
C GLN A 319 -12.73 -3.50 28.14
N ASP A 320 -12.30 -2.53 27.33
CA ASP A 320 -13.06 -1.29 27.15
C ASP A 320 -13.19 -0.95 25.67
N HIS A 321 -14.29 -1.42 25.04
CA HIS A 321 -14.78 -0.92 23.76
C HIS A 321 -15.49 0.44 23.94
N GLN A 322 -14.98 1.30 24.82
CA GLN A 322 -15.47 2.67 24.89
C GLN A 322 -14.76 3.43 23.79
N ASP A 323 -15.56 4.00 22.88
CA ASP A 323 -15.08 4.92 21.86
C ASP A 323 -14.51 6.13 22.62
N HIS A 324 -13.20 6.15 22.79
CA HIS A 324 -12.53 7.22 23.50
C HIS A 324 -12.47 8.39 22.52
N HIS A 325 -13.32 9.38 22.69
CA HIS A 325 -13.27 10.57 21.84
C HIS A 325 -13.60 11.82 22.63
N HIS A 326 -13.07 12.96 22.20
CA HIS A 326 -13.54 14.26 22.67
C HIS A 326 -14.74 14.69 21.83
N ASN A 327 -15.82 15.16 22.47
CA ASN A 327 -16.99 15.65 21.72
C ASN A 327 -16.65 16.85 20.82
N GLU A 328 -15.71 17.68 21.28
CA GLU A 328 -15.22 18.85 20.57
C GLU A 328 -13.70 18.97 20.76
N TYR A 329 -12.99 19.47 19.75
CA TYR A 329 -11.57 19.73 19.80
C TYR A 329 -11.25 21.14 19.28
N PRO A 330 -10.45 21.96 19.98
CA PRO A 330 -10.17 23.33 19.57
C PRO A 330 -9.36 23.40 18.27
N LEU A 331 -9.73 24.32 17.37
CA LEU A 331 -8.99 24.61 16.14
C LEU A 331 -8.09 25.83 16.36
N HIS A 332 -6.78 25.65 16.23
CA HIS A 332 -5.79 26.70 16.50
C HIS A 332 -5.57 27.59 15.28
N LEU A 333 -6.46 28.56 15.09
CA LEU A 333 -6.40 29.51 13.98
C LEU A 333 -5.51 30.71 14.32
N LYS A 334 -4.91 31.35 13.31
CA LYS A 334 -4.11 32.59 13.44
C LYS A 334 -5.02 33.81 13.64
N ASP A 335 -5.84 33.76 14.67
CA ASP A 335 -6.68 34.84 15.17
C ASP A 335 -6.98 34.55 16.66
N PRO A 336 -6.48 35.35 17.62
CA PRO A 336 -6.63 35.08 19.04
C PRO A 336 -8.08 35.06 19.54
N ASP A 337 -9.02 35.63 18.77
CA ASP A 337 -10.43 35.70 19.16
C ASP A 337 -11.30 34.58 18.52
N ALA A 338 -10.75 33.80 17.59
CA ALA A 338 -11.47 32.71 16.92
C ALA A 338 -11.49 31.43 17.79
N THR A 339 -12.58 31.23 18.54
CA THR A 339 -12.84 30.03 19.36
C THR A 339 -13.54 28.93 18.56
N ALA A 340 -13.01 28.60 17.37
CA ALA A 340 -13.58 27.55 16.55
C ALA A 340 -13.22 26.16 17.12
N VAL A 341 -14.16 25.22 17.02
CA VAL A 341 -13.96 23.82 17.43
C VAL A 341 -14.33 22.89 16.29
N LEU A 342 -13.70 21.72 16.27
CA LEU A 342 -14.07 20.57 15.47
C LEU A 342 -15.02 19.70 16.30
N SER A 343 -16.21 19.40 15.80
CA SER A 343 -17.14 18.50 16.48
C SER A 343 -16.92 17.04 16.06
N TRP A 344 -16.94 16.12 17.02
CA TRP A 344 -16.90 14.68 16.74
C TRP A 344 -18.06 14.22 15.86
N VAL A 345 -19.26 14.78 16.05
CA VAL A 345 -20.43 14.45 15.23
C VAL A 345 -20.20 14.75 13.75
N ASP A 346 -19.44 15.81 13.43
CA ASP A 346 -19.10 16.14 12.05
C ASP A 346 -18.06 15.19 11.47
N VAL A 347 -17.07 14.81 12.30
CA VAL A 347 -16.03 13.84 11.96
C VAL A 347 -16.67 12.48 11.68
N GLU A 348 -17.43 11.93 12.63
CA GLU A 348 -18.11 10.65 12.52
C GLU A 348 -19.03 10.59 11.30
N ALA A 349 -19.83 11.65 11.07
CA ALA A 349 -20.72 11.70 9.91
C ALA A 349 -19.95 11.72 8.57
N ALA A 350 -18.80 12.39 8.51
CA ALA A 350 -17.95 12.39 7.32
C ALA A 350 -17.27 11.03 7.10
N GLU A 351 -16.78 10.43 8.17
CA GLU A 351 -16.10 9.12 8.15
C GLU A 351 -17.06 8.02 7.74
N MET A 352 -18.28 8.01 8.27
CA MET A 352 -19.33 7.06 7.87
C MET A 352 -19.64 7.14 6.36
N ARG A 353 -19.75 8.37 5.82
CA ARG A 353 -19.96 8.56 4.37
C ARG A 353 -18.76 8.11 3.55
N TYR A 354 -17.55 8.36 4.04
CA TYR A 354 -16.31 7.91 3.41
C TYR A 354 -16.25 6.38 3.34
N ILE A 355 -16.53 5.69 4.45
CA ILE A 355 -16.59 4.22 4.55
C ILE A 355 -17.61 3.65 3.56
N GLN A 356 -18.85 4.12 3.61
CA GLN A 356 -19.92 3.65 2.72
C GLN A 356 -19.58 3.85 1.25
N SER A 357 -18.98 5.00 0.92
CA SER A 357 -18.57 5.33 -0.45
C SER A 357 -17.48 4.39 -0.96
N ILE A 358 -16.44 4.13 -0.15
CA ILE A 358 -15.38 3.17 -0.53
C ILE A 358 -15.95 1.76 -0.66
N ALA A 359 -16.75 1.31 0.30
CA ALA A 359 -17.33 -0.02 0.29
C ALA A 359 -18.18 -0.27 -0.97
N GLN A 360 -18.99 0.72 -1.38
CA GLN A 360 -19.77 0.65 -2.61
C GLN A 360 -18.87 0.55 -3.86
N ASN A 361 -17.74 1.26 -3.89
CA ASN A 361 -16.78 1.19 -5.00
C ASN A 361 -16.07 -0.16 -5.06
N ILE A 362 -15.69 -0.73 -3.90
CA ILE A 362 -15.14 -2.08 -3.80
C ILE A 362 -16.14 -3.10 -4.35
N HIS A 363 -17.39 -3.05 -3.89
CA HIS A 363 -18.45 -3.95 -4.39
C HIS A 363 -18.61 -3.85 -5.92
N SER A 364 -18.74 -2.63 -6.44
CA SER A 364 -18.90 -2.37 -7.88
C SER A 364 -17.70 -2.90 -8.68
N TYR A 365 -16.49 -2.67 -8.19
CA TYR A 365 -15.27 -3.19 -8.79
C TYR A 365 -15.25 -4.72 -8.84
N LEU A 366 -15.62 -5.40 -7.75
CA LEU A 366 -15.63 -6.86 -7.67
C LEU A 366 -16.73 -7.51 -8.52
N VAL A 367 -17.86 -6.83 -8.70
CA VAL A 367 -18.92 -7.25 -9.64
C VAL A 367 -18.41 -7.19 -11.08
N VAL A 368 -17.76 -6.09 -11.46
CA VAL A 368 -17.18 -5.91 -12.80
C VAL A 368 -16.06 -6.94 -13.05
N ALA A 369 -15.20 -7.17 -12.06
CA ALA A 369 -14.12 -8.15 -12.15
C ALA A 369 -14.65 -9.59 -12.36
N ASN A 370 -15.82 -9.91 -11.79
CA ASN A 370 -16.45 -11.22 -11.96
C ASN A 370 -17.18 -11.37 -13.30
N ASN A 371 -17.49 -10.27 -13.99
CA ASN A 371 -18.40 -10.26 -15.15
C ASN A 371 -17.90 -9.37 -16.30
N PRO A 372 -16.84 -9.80 -17.01
CA PRO A 372 -16.15 -9.00 -18.01
C PRO A 372 -16.94 -8.76 -19.31
N THR A 373 -18.12 -9.37 -19.48
CA THR A 373 -18.95 -9.27 -20.69
C THR A 373 -19.80 -8.01 -20.77
N GLY A 374 -19.81 -7.15 -19.73
CA GLY A 374 -20.34 -5.78 -19.79
C GLY A 374 -21.82 -5.60 -19.44
N ASP A 375 -22.59 -6.66 -19.29
CA ASP A 375 -23.96 -6.61 -18.75
C ASP A 375 -23.88 -6.55 -17.22
N ILE A 376 -23.97 -5.36 -16.64
CA ILE A 376 -24.07 -5.16 -15.19
C ILE A 376 -25.55 -5.10 -14.79
N ARG A 377 -25.97 -5.96 -13.86
CA ARG A 377 -27.32 -6.10 -13.30
C ARG A 377 -27.20 -6.08 -11.77
N ASP A 378 -28.26 -5.63 -11.11
CA ASP A 378 -28.27 -5.47 -9.65
C ASP A 378 -28.16 -6.78 -8.86
N ASP A 379 -28.40 -7.93 -9.49
CA ASP A 379 -28.35 -9.27 -8.89
C ASP A 379 -26.98 -9.96 -9.01
N MET A 380 -25.97 -9.26 -9.51
CA MET A 380 -24.67 -9.86 -9.81
C MET A 380 -23.80 -10.02 -8.57
N ILE A 381 -23.24 -11.22 -8.44
CA ILE A 381 -22.46 -11.60 -7.28
C ILE A 381 -21.02 -11.05 -7.42
N PRO A 382 -20.50 -10.32 -6.43
CA PRO A 382 -19.11 -9.86 -6.44
C PRO A 382 -18.12 -11.05 -6.37
N THR A 383 -16.92 -10.85 -6.90
CA THR A 383 -15.83 -11.82 -6.72
C THR A 383 -15.56 -12.05 -5.24
N LYS A 384 -15.64 -13.30 -4.77
CA LYS A 384 -15.23 -13.66 -3.41
C LYS A 384 -13.73 -13.40 -3.21
N ILE A 385 -13.40 -12.68 -2.14
CA ILE A 385 -12.02 -12.40 -1.70
C ILE A 385 -11.73 -13.29 -0.50
N ASP A 386 -10.54 -13.90 -0.48
CA ASP A 386 -10.11 -14.79 0.60
C ASP A 386 -9.38 -14.01 1.70
N LYS A 387 -8.52 -13.05 1.32
CA LYS A 387 -7.85 -12.13 2.25
C LYS A 387 -7.70 -10.73 1.67
N ALA A 388 -7.72 -9.72 2.53
CA ALA A 388 -7.47 -8.34 2.16
C ALA A 388 -6.22 -7.78 2.87
N PHE A 389 -5.51 -6.88 2.19
CA PHE A 389 -4.32 -6.21 2.69
C PHE A 389 -4.50 -4.70 2.64
N ILE A 390 -4.12 -4.01 3.70
CA ILE A 390 -4.13 -2.55 3.79
C ILE A 390 -2.70 -2.05 3.98
N LEU A 391 -2.18 -1.40 2.94
CA LEU A 391 -0.97 -0.61 3.01
C LEU A 391 -1.34 0.82 3.36
N THR A 392 -0.73 1.37 4.40
CA THR A 392 -0.89 2.79 4.73
C THR A 392 0.32 3.32 5.49
N SER A 393 0.54 4.63 5.38
CA SER A 393 1.48 5.37 6.22
C SER A 393 0.79 6.44 7.09
N GLY A 394 -0.54 6.42 7.11
CA GLY A 394 -1.39 7.37 7.83
C GLY A 394 -2.31 6.71 8.87
N PHE A 395 -3.18 7.52 9.48
CA PHE A 395 -4.09 7.11 10.57
C PHE A 395 -5.47 6.63 10.11
N ASP A 396 -5.69 6.55 8.79
CA ASP A 396 -7.01 6.25 8.21
C ASP A 396 -7.17 4.79 7.80
N GLY A 397 -6.18 3.93 8.07
CA GLY A 397 -6.25 2.52 7.72
C GLY A 397 -7.38 1.77 8.43
N THR A 398 -7.81 2.21 9.62
CA THR A 398 -9.02 1.67 10.29
C THR A 398 -10.31 1.97 9.54
N LEU A 399 -10.41 3.12 8.89
CA LEU A 399 -11.56 3.44 8.03
C LEU A 399 -11.56 2.56 6.78
N ILE A 400 -10.39 2.27 6.22
CA ILE A 400 -10.26 1.32 5.10
C ILE A 400 -10.65 -0.09 5.55
N LYS A 401 -10.24 -0.50 6.75
CA LYS A 401 -10.64 -1.78 7.34
C LYS A 401 -12.16 -1.89 7.47
N GLN A 402 -12.81 -0.88 8.05
CA GLN A 402 -14.28 -0.83 8.15
C GLN A 402 -14.95 -0.84 6.77
N SER A 403 -14.35 -0.18 5.77
CA SER A 403 -14.84 -0.19 4.38
C SER A 403 -14.77 -1.59 3.75
N LEU A 404 -13.69 -2.33 4.01
CA LEU A 404 -13.51 -3.71 3.55
C LEU A 404 -14.48 -4.66 4.25
N GLU A 405 -14.64 -4.54 5.57
CA GLU A 405 -15.62 -5.33 6.34
C GLU A 405 -17.04 -5.07 5.84
N HIS A 406 -17.39 -3.81 5.54
CA HIS A 406 -18.69 -3.46 4.98
C HIS A 406 -18.91 -4.03 3.58
N ALA A 407 -17.87 -4.08 2.74
CA ALA A 407 -17.96 -4.54 1.36
C ALA A 407 -17.89 -6.07 1.20
N LEU A 408 -17.10 -6.74 2.05
CA LEU A 408 -16.72 -8.15 1.89
C LEU A 408 -17.34 -9.07 2.96
N GLY A 409 -17.81 -8.50 4.08
CA GLY A 409 -18.25 -9.25 5.24
C GLY A 409 -17.07 -9.83 6.03
N ASP A 410 -17.19 -11.09 6.44
CA ASP A 410 -16.17 -11.80 7.23
C ASP A 410 -14.99 -12.21 6.32
N VAL A 411 -13.93 -11.40 6.33
CA VAL A 411 -12.70 -11.61 5.58
C VAL A 411 -11.49 -11.32 6.47
N GLU A 412 -10.42 -12.11 6.32
CA GLU A 412 -9.16 -11.82 7.01
C GLU A 412 -8.54 -10.53 6.41
N ILE A 413 -8.33 -9.52 7.26
CA ILE A 413 -7.73 -8.24 6.89
C ILE A 413 -6.38 -8.10 7.58
N ILE A 414 -5.32 -7.93 6.78
CA ILE A 414 -3.94 -7.74 7.24
C ILE A 414 -3.53 -6.28 7.01
N GLY A 415 -2.96 -5.65 8.02
CA GLY A 415 -2.49 -4.27 7.95
C GLY A 415 -3.54 -3.24 8.38
N GLY A 416 -3.28 -1.98 8.01
CA GLY A 416 -4.16 -0.85 8.27
C GLY A 416 -3.88 -0.11 9.58
N ARG A 417 -2.92 -0.56 10.39
CA ARG A 417 -2.39 0.22 11.52
C ARG A 417 -1.12 0.95 11.11
N LEU A 418 -0.76 2.02 11.82
CA LEU A 418 0.45 2.77 11.50
C LEU A 418 1.71 1.92 11.64
N ARG A 419 1.73 0.98 12.61
CA ARG A 419 2.85 0.04 12.79
C ARG A 419 3.04 -0.91 11.62
N ASP A 420 2.01 -1.13 10.79
CA ASP A 420 2.05 -2.04 9.65
C ASP A 420 2.55 -1.33 8.36
N CYS A 421 3.13 -0.13 8.48
CA CYS A 421 3.59 0.68 7.35
C CYS A 421 4.70 0.02 6.50
N TYR A 422 5.26 -1.09 6.96
CA TYR A 422 6.36 -1.80 6.32
C TYR A 422 5.94 -3.12 5.64
N LEU A 423 4.65 -3.46 5.57
CA LEU A 423 4.18 -4.74 4.99
C LEU A 423 4.72 -5.03 3.59
N ALA A 424 4.87 -4.01 2.74
CA ALA A 424 5.45 -4.19 1.41
C ALA A 424 6.96 -4.48 1.47
N ALA A 425 7.71 -3.81 2.35
CA ALA A 425 9.13 -4.11 2.56
C ALA A 425 9.32 -5.51 3.15
N GLU A 426 8.48 -5.90 4.13
CA GLU A 426 8.48 -7.25 4.69
C GLU A 426 8.22 -8.30 3.62
N GLY A 427 7.16 -8.13 2.82
CA GLY A 427 6.87 -9.04 1.71
C GLY A 427 8.04 -9.16 0.72
N ALA A 428 8.70 -8.03 0.42
CA ALA A 428 9.89 -8.02 -0.43
C ALA A 428 11.08 -8.74 0.22
N ALA A 429 11.30 -8.56 1.52
CA ALA A 429 12.35 -9.26 2.28
C ALA A 429 12.11 -10.77 2.32
N GLN A 430 10.85 -11.19 2.48
CA GLN A 430 10.45 -12.61 2.43
C GLN A 430 10.73 -13.21 1.05
N VAL A 431 10.47 -12.49 -0.04
CA VAL A 431 10.89 -12.92 -1.38
C VAL A 431 12.42 -13.02 -1.45
N GLY A 432 13.15 -12.04 -0.92
CA GLY A 432 14.62 -12.08 -0.85
C GLY A 432 15.15 -13.30 -0.08
N LEU A 433 14.49 -13.68 1.02
CA LEU A 433 14.82 -14.87 1.81
C LEU A 433 14.69 -16.16 0.97
N LEU A 434 13.66 -16.28 0.14
CA LEU A 434 13.50 -17.43 -0.76
C LEU A 434 14.67 -17.54 -1.76
N TYR A 435 15.12 -16.42 -2.31
CA TYR A 435 16.28 -16.39 -3.21
C TYR A 435 17.58 -16.75 -2.48
N GLN A 436 17.75 -16.26 -1.24
CA GLN A 436 18.91 -16.61 -0.42
C GLN A 436 18.93 -18.12 -0.10
N GLN A 437 17.80 -18.70 0.30
CA GLN A 437 17.68 -20.15 0.58
C GLN A 437 17.97 -21.00 -0.66
N ALA A 438 17.46 -20.59 -1.83
CA ALA A 438 17.73 -21.27 -3.10
C ALA A 438 19.22 -21.22 -3.47
N TRP A 439 19.89 -20.09 -3.21
CA TRP A 439 21.33 -19.97 -3.40
C TRP A 439 22.12 -20.88 -2.45
N ASP A 440 21.79 -20.87 -1.14
CA ASP A 440 22.46 -21.70 -0.14
C ASP A 440 22.32 -23.20 -0.50
N GLN A 441 21.14 -23.63 -0.92
CA GLN A 441 20.89 -24.99 -1.37
C GLN A 441 21.74 -25.35 -2.60
N ARG A 442 21.85 -24.44 -3.58
CA ARG A 442 22.66 -24.66 -4.78
C ARG A 442 24.15 -24.81 -4.44
N GLN A 443 24.69 -23.93 -3.60
CA GLN A 443 26.10 -24.01 -3.19
C GLN A 443 26.40 -25.31 -2.44
N GLY A 444 25.48 -25.74 -1.56
CA GLY A 444 25.60 -27.02 -0.86
C GLY A 444 25.61 -28.23 -1.81
N LEU A 445 24.90 -28.18 -2.95
CA LEU A 445 24.93 -29.22 -3.98
C LEU A 445 26.22 -29.22 -4.79
N LEU A 446 26.77 -28.03 -5.10
CA LEU A 446 28.04 -27.91 -5.83
C LEU A 446 29.21 -28.47 -5.02
N LEU A 447 29.31 -28.13 -3.73
CA LEU A 447 30.34 -28.65 -2.84
C LEU A 447 30.33 -30.18 -2.76
N LYS A 448 29.13 -30.79 -2.67
CA LYS A 448 28.98 -32.26 -2.65
C LYS A 448 29.35 -32.93 -3.98
N LYS A 449 29.28 -32.20 -5.09
CA LYS A 449 29.63 -32.71 -6.42
C LYS A 449 31.14 -32.72 -6.64
N ASP A 450 31.87 -31.80 -6.01
CA ASP A 450 33.33 -31.73 -6.08
C ASP A 450 34.03 -32.71 -5.11
N GLU A 451 33.29 -33.25 -4.14
CA GLU A 451 33.75 -34.30 -3.20
C GLU A 451 33.56 -35.75 -3.70
N LEU A 452 32.86 -35.94 -4.83
CA LEU A 452 32.60 -37.23 -5.50
C LEU A 452 33.48 -37.38 -6.75
#